data_AF-A0A395M8X0-F1
#
_entry.id   AF-A0A395M8X0-F1
#
_cell.length_a   1.000
_cell.length_b   1.000
_cell.length_c   1.000
_cell.angle_alpha   90.00
_cell.angle_beta   90.00
_cell.angle_gamma   90.00
#
_symmetry.space_group_name_H-M   'P 1'
#
loop_
_entity.id
_entity.type
_entity.pdbx_description
1 polymer ?
#
loop_
_entity_poly.entity_id
_entity_poly.type
_entity_poly.pdbx_seq_one_letter_code
_entity_poly.pdbx_strand_id
1 'polypeptide(L)'
;MARPQHLGSAVAIALANELSHKEVPVHFAGLVVTATFADILQLTATYRIGGFIPVLSPVAKVKPLFAFFARQLSSTWDNMHRLGEFVKLAKRYDITLLNAQDDTDTPMEHSVKLYREAIRMAEGANDLVENDGALLQRIVKNEQSRGEGGSVTVWATKKGDIRLEILKYGVHDKIMSYPATSLAISRAFASVHS
;
A
#
# COMPACT_ATOMS: atom_id res chain seq x y z
N MET A 1 4.00 6.19 16.07
CA MET A 1 2.97 5.32 16.71
C MET A 1 1.84 5.19 15.72
N ALA A 2 1.46 3.98 15.32
CA ALA A 2 0.41 3.77 14.33
C ALA A 2 -0.94 4.27 14.89
N ARG A 3 -1.58 5.20 14.19
CA ARG A 3 -2.96 5.63 14.49
C ARG A 3 -3.98 4.56 14.05
N PRO A 4 -5.22 4.57 14.59
CA PRO A 4 -6.22 3.52 14.33
C PRO A 4 -6.45 3.24 12.85
N GLN A 5 -6.41 4.27 12.00
CA GLN A 5 -6.57 4.14 10.56
C GLN A 5 -5.46 3.33 9.89
N HIS A 6 -4.19 3.62 10.21
CA HIS A 6 -3.05 2.88 9.64
C HIS A 6 -3.12 1.39 10.01
N LEU A 7 -3.52 1.10 11.25
CA LEU A 7 -3.73 -0.27 11.69
C LEU A 7 -4.95 -0.92 11.01
N GLY A 8 -6.01 -0.16 10.75
CA GLY A 8 -7.17 -0.61 9.97
C GLY A 8 -6.78 -1.07 8.56
N SER A 9 -5.95 -0.30 7.85
CA SER A 9 -5.39 -0.70 6.55
C SER A 9 -4.57 -1.99 6.65
N ALA A 10 -3.74 -2.12 7.68
CA ALA A 10 -2.92 -3.31 7.90
C ALA A 10 -3.76 -4.56 8.24
N VAL A 11 -4.84 -4.39 9.03
CA VAL A 11 -5.82 -5.45 9.34
C VAL A 11 -6.58 -5.86 8.08
N ALA A 12 -6.99 -4.91 7.23
CA ALA A 12 -7.66 -5.22 5.97
C ALA A 12 -6.78 -6.05 5.03
N ILE A 13 -5.49 -5.68 4.90
CA ILE A 13 -4.51 -6.45 4.11
C ILE A 13 -4.32 -7.85 4.72
N ALA A 14 -4.16 -7.95 6.04
CA ALA A 14 -4.01 -9.24 6.71
C ALA A 14 -5.24 -10.14 6.54
N LEU A 15 -6.45 -9.59 6.66
CA LEU A 15 -7.69 -10.32 6.46
C LEU A 15 -7.85 -10.80 5.02
N ALA A 16 -7.55 -9.95 4.04
CA ALA A 16 -7.57 -10.33 2.62
C ALA A 16 -6.58 -11.47 2.34
N ASN A 17 -5.37 -11.40 2.90
CA ASN A 17 -4.38 -12.47 2.79
C ASN A 17 -4.91 -13.77 3.43
N GLU A 18 -5.31 -13.73 4.69
CA GLU A 18 -5.80 -14.90 5.44
C GLU A 18 -6.94 -15.63 4.71
N LEU A 19 -7.89 -14.87 4.17
CA LEU A 19 -9.03 -15.43 3.44
C LEU A 19 -8.66 -16.02 2.07
N SER A 20 -7.55 -15.58 1.47
CA SER A 20 -7.03 -16.16 0.24
C SER A 20 -6.33 -17.51 0.46
N HIS A 21 -5.89 -17.80 1.69
CA HIS A 21 -5.25 -19.07 2.08
C HIS A 21 -6.23 -20.19 2.45
N LYS A 22 -7.52 -19.90 2.61
CA LYS A 22 -8.53 -20.92 2.96
C LYS A 22 -8.70 -21.94 1.83
N GLU A 23 -9.01 -23.19 2.19
CA GLU A 23 -9.30 -24.28 1.24
C GLU A 23 -10.39 -23.91 0.23
N VAL A 24 -11.41 -23.19 0.70
CA VAL A 24 -12.38 -22.49 -0.14
C VAL A 24 -12.10 -20.99 -0.03
N PRO A 25 -11.41 -20.38 -1.02
CA PRO A 25 -11.07 -18.97 -0.97
C PRO A 25 -12.33 -18.09 -0.95
N VAL A 26 -12.32 -17.09 -0.07
CA VAL A 26 -13.36 -16.04 -0.05
C VAL A 26 -12.85 -14.86 -0.86
N HIS A 27 -13.65 -14.40 -1.82
CA HIS A 27 -13.32 -13.26 -2.68
C HIS A 27 -14.06 -12.01 -2.22
N PHE A 28 -13.31 -10.94 -1.95
CA PHE A 28 -13.86 -9.61 -1.82
C PHE A 28 -14.04 -8.97 -3.20
N ALA A 29 -14.99 -8.05 -3.30
CA ALA A 29 -15.15 -7.20 -4.49
C ALA A 29 -13.88 -6.37 -4.77
N GLY A 30 -13.21 -5.90 -3.71
CA GLY A 30 -11.89 -5.30 -3.80
C GLY A 30 -11.29 -4.98 -2.44
N LEU A 31 -10.04 -4.54 -2.46
CA LEU A 31 -9.25 -4.08 -1.32
C LEU A 31 -8.93 -2.60 -1.51
N VAL A 32 -9.60 -1.74 -0.74
CA VAL A 32 -9.36 -0.29 -0.74
C VAL A 32 -8.69 0.08 0.59
N VAL A 33 -7.45 0.54 0.53
CA VAL A 33 -6.69 0.95 1.72
C VAL A 33 -6.13 2.36 1.56
N THR A 34 -6.15 3.12 2.66
CA THR A 34 -5.75 4.53 2.70
C THR A 34 -4.55 4.71 3.63
N ALA A 35 -3.62 5.58 3.27
CA ALA A 35 -2.47 5.98 4.09
C ALA A 35 -1.79 4.77 4.76
N THR A 36 -1.48 3.73 3.97
CA THR A 36 -0.97 2.47 4.50
C THR A 36 0.56 2.48 4.59
N PHE A 37 1.12 1.52 5.33
CA PHE A 37 2.56 1.40 5.56
C PHE A 37 3.07 0.04 5.09
N ALA A 38 4.33 -0.03 4.63
CA ALA A 38 4.93 -1.28 4.17
C ALA A 38 5.16 -2.26 5.34
N ASP A 39 5.76 -1.78 6.42
CA ASP A 39 5.96 -2.52 7.67
C ASP A 39 6.15 -1.54 8.86
N ILE A 40 6.00 -2.02 10.09
CA ILE A 40 6.13 -1.18 11.30
C ILE A 40 7.54 -0.63 11.49
N LEU A 41 8.58 -1.32 11.01
CA LEU A 41 9.97 -0.87 11.12
C LEU A 41 10.21 0.36 10.26
N GLN A 42 9.72 0.35 9.03
CA GLN A 42 9.78 1.50 8.15
C GLN A 42 8.86 2.60 8.66
N LEU A 43 7.66 2.28 9.12
CA LEU A 43 6.74 3.28 9.68
C LEU A 43 7.39 3.97 10.88
N THR A 44 7.98 3.22 11.81
CA THR A 44 8.68 3.80 12.97
C THR A 44 9.89 4.62 12.57
N ALA A 45 10.68 4.18 11.58
CA ALA A 45 11.82 4.93 11.06
C ALA A 45 11.41 6.26 10.39
N THR A 46 10.25 6.30 9.72
CA THR A 46 9.77 7.49 8.99
C THR A 46 8.78 8.33 9.78
N TYR A 47 8.29 7.86 10.94
CA TYR A 47 7.25 8.54 11.69
C TYR A 47 7.71 9.89 12.25
N ARG A 48 6.88 10.91 12.05
CA ARG A 48 7.08 12.27 12.54
C ARG A 48 5.91 12.66 13.44
N ILE A 49 6.16 13.07 14.68
CA ILE A 49 5.10 13.63 15.53
C ILE A 49 4.76 15.02 14.99
N GLY A 50 3.49 15.21 14.64
CA GLY A 50 2.97 16.47 14.12
C GLY A 50 3.64 16.93 12.82
N GLY A 51 4.14 16.01 12.00
CA GLY A 51 4.85 16.31 10.75
C GLY A 51 6.28 16.87 10.88
N PHE A 52 6.75 17.23 12.09
CA PHE A 52 8.04 17.91 12.27
C PHE A 52 9.08 17.14 13.08
N ILE A 53 8.67 16.35 14.07
CA ILE A 53 9.61 15.72 15.01
C ILE A 53 9.82 14.25 14.63
N PRO A 54 10.93 13.89 13.97
CA PRO A 54 11.20 12.49 13.68
C PRO A 54 11.49 11.73 14.98
N VAL A 55 10.65 10.76 15.33
CA VAL A 55 10.73 10.09 16.63
C VAL A 55 11.91 9.12 16.68
N LEU A 56 12.18 8.43 15.57
CA LEU A 56 13.24 7.41 15.50
C LEU A 56 14.17 7.57 14.30
N SER A 57 14.03 8.62 13.48
CA SER A 57 14.96 8.86 12.36
C SER A 57 16.45 8.94 12.77
N PRO A 58 16.81 9.55 13.92
CA PRO A 58 18.21 9.52 14.39
C PRO A 58 18.69 8.11 14.74
N VAL A 59 17.82 7.29 15.34
CA VAL A 59 18.10 5.91 15.74
C VAL A 59 18.18 4.98 14.54
N ALA A 60 17.34 5.19 13.51
CA ALA A 60 17.33 4.41 12.27
C ALA A 60 18.65 4.52 11.47
N LYS A 61 19.41 5.60 11.66
CA LYS A 61 20.75 5.76 11.05
C LYS A 61 21.82 4.88 11.70
N VAL A 62 21.58 4.43 12.94
CA VAL A 62 22.49 3.55 13.69
C VAL A 62 21.97 2.12 13.59
N LYS A 63 22.40 1.40 12.54
CA LYS A 63 21.97 0.03 12.22
C LYS A 63 21.90 -0.94 13.42
N PRO A 64 22.90 -1.05 14.30
CA PRO A 64 22.84 -1.98 15.44
C PRO A 64 21.80 -1.57 16.50
N LEU A 65 21.61 -0.27 16.73
CA LEU A 65 20.61 0.23 17.68
C LEU A 65 19.19 0.03 17.14
N PHE A 66 18.99 0.29 15.85
CA PHE A 66 17.73 -0.01 15.16
C PHE A 66 17.40 -1.50 15.21
N ALA A 67 18.38 -2.39 14.97
CA ALA A 67 18.21 -3.84 15.07
C ALA A 67 17.84 -4.30 16.49
N PHE A 68 18.37 -3.65 17.53
CA PHE A 68 18.00 -3.94 18.91
C PHE A 68 16.52 -3.64 19.20
N PHE A 69 16.02 -2.46 18.78
CA PHE A 69 14.60 -2.12 18.91
C PHE A 69 13.70 -2.99 18.02
N ALA A 70 14.16 -3.30 16.80
CA ALA A 70 13.46 -4.18 15.87
C ALA A 70 13.16 -5.56 16.49
N ARG A 71 14.13 -6.13 17.21
CA ARG A 71 14.01 -7.44 17.85
C ARG A 71 12.99 -7.49 18.99
N GLN A 72 12.62 -6.33 19.54
CA GLN A 72 11.62 -6.23 20.61
C GLN A 72 10.19 -6.13 20.08
N LEU A 73 9.99 -6.00 18.76
CA LEU A 73 8.66 -5.97 18.15
C LEU A 73 8.08 -7.39 18.10
N SER A 74 6.99 -7.62 18.84
CA SER A 74 6.26 -8.90 18.84
C SER A 74 5.50 -9.18 17.54
N SER A 75 5.19 -8.13 16.75
CA SER A 75 4.61 -8.25 15.41
C SER A 75 5.07 -7.08 14.54
N THR A 76 5.63 -7.38 13.37
CA THR A 76 6.18 -6.40 12.43
C THR A 76 5.15 -5.81 11.47
N TRP A 77 3.95 -6.42 11.40
CA TRP A 77 2.90 -6.08 10.42
C TRP A 77 3.46 -5.88 9.01
N ASP A 78 4.12 -6.92 8.49
CA ASP A 78 4.69 -6.93 7.15
C ASP A 78 3.58 -6.95 6.09
N ASN A 79 3.08 -5.77 5.75
CA ASN A 79 2.03 -5.60 4.76
C ASN A 79 2.57 -5.80 3.34
N MET A 80 3.88 -5.60 3.12
CA MET A 80 4.51 -5.86 1.83
C MET A 80 4.44 -7.36 1.50
N HIS A 81 4.85 -8.21 2.44
CA HIS A 81 4.74 -9.65 2.30
C HIS A 81 3.28 -10.10 2.14
N ARG A 82 2.37 -9.66 3.04
CA ARG A 82 0.96 -10.07 3.00
C ARG A 82 0.23 -9.63 1.75
N LEU A 83 0.47 -8.41 1.27
CA LEU A 83 -0.14 -7.93 0.03
C LEU A 83 0.40 -8.71 -1.17
N GLY A 84 1.71 -8.99 -1.18
CA GLY A 84 2.34 -9.81 -2.21
C GLY A 84 1.80 -11.24 -2.25
N GLU A 85 1.68 -11.89 -1.10
CA GLU A 85 1.07 -13.23 -0.97
C GLU A 85 -0.39 -13.23 -1.43
N PHE A 86 -1.18 -12.26 -0.97
CA PHE A 86 -2.57 -12.09 -1.40
C PHE A 86 -2.68 -12.00 -2.93
N VAL A 87 -1.88 -11.14 -3.58
CA VAL A 87 -1.87 -10.98 -5.04
C VAL A 87 -1.49 -12.29 -5.75
N LYS A 88 -0.52 -13.02 -5.19
CA LYS A 88 -0.05 -14.29 -5.73
C LYS A 88 -1.11 -15.39 -5.63
N LEU A 89 -1.83 -15.48 -4.51
CA LEU A 89 -2.76 -16.58 -4.21
C LEU A 89 -4.20 -16.30 -4.67
N ALA A 90 -4.65 -15.05 -4.60
CA ALA A 90 -6.00 -14.69 -4.98
C ALA A 90 -6.27 -15.06 -6.46
N LYS A 91 -7.47 -15.58 -6.73
CA LYS A 91 -7.93 -15.88 -8.09
C LYS A 91 -8.29 -14.61 -8.86
N ARG A 92 -8.83 -13.61 -8.14
CA ARG A 92 -9.21 -12.28 -8.66
C ARG A 92 -9.05 -11.22 -7.57
N TYR A 93 -8.83 -9.97 -7.97
CA TYR A 93 -8.78 -8.81 -7.08
C TYR A 93 -9.07 -7.49 -7.82
N ASP A 94 -9.56 -6.48 -7.09
CA ASP A 94 -9.39 -5.05 -7.42
C ASP A 94 -8.72 -4.41 -6.21
N ILE A 95 -7.53 -3.85 -6.39
CA ILE A 95 -6.73 -3.27 -5.30
C ILE A 95 -6.59 -1.78 -5.56
N THR A 96 -6.96 -0.95 -4.58
CA THR A 96 -6.71 0.50 -4.63
C THR A 96 -5.99 0.95 -3.37
N LEU A 97 -4.76 1.47 -3.55
CA LEU A 97 -3.96 2.13 -2.53
C LEU A 97 -4.13 3.65 -2.69
N LEU A 98 -4.69 4.31 -1.68
CA LEU A 98 -4.85 5.77 -1.65
C LEU A 98 -3.88 6.41 -0.66
N ASN A 99 -3.21 7.49 -1.06
CA ASN A 99 -2.39 8.32 -0.17
C ASN A 99 -2.57 9.79 -0.54
N ALA A 100 -2.18 10.72 0.35
CA ALA A 100 -2.02 12.12 -0.01
C ALA A 100 -0.54 12.50 -0.15
N GLN A 101 -0.24 13.51 -0.98
CA GLN A 101 1.10 14.10 -1.11
C GLN A 101 1.48 14.92 0.13
N ASP A 102 0.50 15.51 0.81
CA ASP A 102 0.68 16.31 2.03
C ASP A 102 0.63 15.47 3.32
N ASP A 103 0.60 14.13 3.20
CA ASP A 103 0.69 13.22 4.35
C ASP A 103 2.13 13.13 4.87
N THR A 104 2.37 13.83 5.98
CA THR A 104 3.67 13.86 6.66
C THR A 104 3.80 12.82 7.78
N ASP A 105 2.68 12.20 8.19
CA ASP A 105 2.64 11.16 9.22
C ASP A 105 2.97 9.80 8.60
N THR A 106 2.41 9.50 7.42
CA THR A 106 2.69 8.30 6.61
C THR A 106 3.03 8.69 5.16
N PRO A 107 4.33 8.93 4.90
CA PRO A 107 4.78 9.38 3.59
C PRO A 107 4.36 8.42 2.46
N MET A 108 3.95 8.98 1.32
CA MET A 108 3.38 8.24 0.18
C MET A 108 4.30 7.15 -0.39
N GLU A 109 5.60 7.22 -0.10
CA GLU A 109 6.60 6.23 -0.46
C GLU A 109 6.24 4.83 0.04
N HIS A 110 5.52 4.70 1.16
CA HIS A 110 5.02 3.42 1.65
C HIS A 110 3.99 2.81 0.69
N SER A 111 2.99 3.60 0.29
CA SER A 111 1.97 3.18 -0.69
C SER A 111 2.60 2.86 -2.04
N VAL A 112 3.61 3.63 -2.46
CA VAL A 112 4.38 3.36 -3.69
C VAL A 112 5.16 2.03 -3.59
N LYS A 113 5.77 1.71 -2.44
CA LYS A 113 6.47 0.42 -2.24
C LYS A 113 5.50 -0.75 -2.31
N LEU A 114 4.36 -0.66 -1.64
CA LEU A 114 3.31 -1.68 -1.68
C LEU A 114 2.77 -1.90 -3.10
N TYR A 115 2.56 -0.81 -3.84
CA TYR A 115 2.13 -0.87 -5.24
C TYR A 115 3.14 -1.64 -6.12
N ARG A 116 4.43 -1.34 -5.97
CA ARG A 116 5.50 -2.03 -6.72
C ARG A 116 5.55 -3.51 -6.38
N GLU A 117 5.46 -3.86 -5.10
CA GLU A 117 5.49 -5.25 -4.67
C GLU A 117 4.29 -6.03 -5.22
N ALA A 118 3.10 -5.44 -5.16
CA ALA A 118 1.90 -6.03 -5.71
C ALA A 118 2.05 -6.31 -7.22
N ILE A 119 2.61 -5.38 -7.99
CA ILE A 119 2.88 -5.60 -9.43
C ILE A 119 3.89 -6.73 -9.64
N ARG A 120 5.01 -6.75 -8.90
CA ARG A 120 6.02 -7.82 -9.00
C ARG A 120 5.42 -9.19 -8.77
N MET A 121 4.55 -9.32 -7.77
CA MET A 121 3.90 -10.58 -7.43
C MET A 121 2.82 -10.96 -8.44
N ALA A 122 2.17 -9.99 -9.08
CA ALA A 122 1.17 -10.22 -10.12
C ALA A 122 1.78 -10.72 -11.43
N GLU A 123 2.92 -10.15 -11.86
CA GLU A 123 3.63 -10.52 -13.09
C GLU A 123 4.43 -11.83 -12.92
N GLY A 124 4.62 -12.29 -11.69
CA GLY A 124 5.42 -13.46 -11.36
C GLY A 124 6.91 -13.11 -11.31
N ALA A 125 7.54 -13.37 -10.15
CA ALA A 125 8.94 -13.05 -9.89
C ALA A 125 9.96 -13.66 -10.88
N ASN A 126 9.53 -14.56 -11.78
CA ASN A 126 10.37 -15.23 -12.78
C ASN A 126 10.37 -14.56 -14.17
N ASP A 127 9.36 -13.75 -14.53
CA ASP A 127 9.30 -13.09 -15.84
C ASP A 127 9.86 -11.67 -15.83
N LEU A 128 10.17 -11.14 -14.64
CA LEU A 128 10.78 -9.83 -14.47
C LEU A 128 12.14 -9.95 -13.79
N VAL A 129 13.14 -10.31 -14.58
CA VAL A 129 14.45 -9.63 -14.49
C VAL A 129 14.30 -8.21 -15.10
N GLU A 130 13.18 -7.52 -14.82
CA GLU A 130 13.14 -6.08 -14.97
C GLU A 130 14.00 -5.55 -13.83
N ASN A 131 15.12 -4.92 -14.19
CA ASN A 131 15.81 -4.02 -13.27
C ASN A 131 14.76 -3.10 -12.62
N ASP A 132 14.76 -2.96 -11.31
CA ASP A 132 13.86 -2.07 -10.55
C ASP A 132 13.63 -0.70 -11.21
N GLY A 133 14.64 -0.17 -11.91
CA GLY A 133 14.55 1.04 -12.70
C GLY A 133 13.58 0.97 -13.90
N ALA A 134 13.49 -0.16 -14.59
CA ALA A 134 12.58 -0.35 -15.72
C ALA A 134 11.11 -0.42 -15.27
N LEU A 135 10.81 -1.19 -14.22
CA LEU A 135 9.48 -1.22 -13.61
C LEU A 135 9.06 0.17 -13.15
N LEU A 136 9.98 0.90 -12.51
CA LEU A 136 9.77 2.29 -12.12
C LEU A 136 9.41 3.20 -13.28
N GLN A 137 10.13 3.12 -14.40
CA GLN A 137 9.83 3.90 -15.59
C GLN A 137 8.45 3.56 -16.16
N ARG A 138 8.04 2.29 -16.16
CA ARG A 138 6.70 1.87 -16.60
C ARG A 138 5.60 2.43 -15.69
N ILE A 139 5.81 2.39 -14.37
CA ILE A 139 4.89 2.96 -13.39
C ILE A 139 4.72 4.47 -13.63
N VAL A 140 5.84 5.20 -13.79
CA VAL A 140 5.80 6.66 -14.06
C VAL A 140 5.13 6.95 -15.40
N LYS A 141 5.39 6.16 -16.44
CA LYS A 141 4.77 6.34 -17.76
C LYS A 141 3.26 6.11 -17.74
N ASN A 142 2.78 5.22 -16.88
CA ASN A 142 1.35 4.93 -16.72
C ASN A 142 0.65 5.86 -15.72
N GLU A 143 1.38 6.78 -15.08
CA GLU A 143 0.79 7.76 -14.18
C GLU A 143 -0.01 8.80 -14.98
N GLN A 144 -1.27 8.98 -14.59
CA GLN A 144 -2.16 9.99 -15.15
C GLN A 144 -2.36 11.10 -14.13
N SER A 145 -1.94 12.32 -14.47
CA SER A 145 -2.20 13.50 -13.66
C SER A 145 -3.68 13.87 -13.71
N ARG A 146 -4.23 14.23 -12.54
CA ARG A 146 -5.58 14.80 -12.34
C ARG A 146 -5.50 16.26 -11.86
N GLY A 147 -4.39 16.95 -12.09
CA GLY A 147 -4.18 18.32 -11.62
C GLY A 147 -4.24 18.41 -10.09
N GLU A 148 -5.09 19.28 -9.55
CA GLU A 148 -5.31 19.40 -8.09
C GLU A 148 -5.98 18.15 -7.47
N GLY A 149 -6.48 17.23 -8.30
CA GLY A 149 -6.93 15.92 -7.84
C GLY A 149 -5.80 14.94 -7.53
N GLY A 150 -4.54 15.28 -7.83
CA GLY A 150 -3.39 14.41 -7.65
C GLY A 150 -3.07 13.55 -8.88
N SER A 151 -2.72 12.29 -8.69
CA SER A 151 -2.43 11.34 -9.77
C SER A 151 -3.09 9.98 -9.56
N VAL A 152 -3.29 9.25 -10.65
CA VAL A 152 -3.72 7.85 -10.64
C VAL A 152 -2.81 7.02 -11.54
N THR A 153 -2.38 5.88 -11.04
CA THR A 153 -1.64 4.88 -11.81
C THR A 153 -2.36 3.56 -11.70
N VAL A 154 -2.71 2.96 -12.85
CA VAL A 154 -3.40 1.66 -12.92
C VAL A 154 -2.49 0.64 -13.57
N TRP A 155 -2.42 -0.54 -12.98
CA TRP A 155 -1.77 -1.71 -13.54
C TRP A 155 -2.80 -2.83 -13.70
N ALA A 156 -3.19 -3.10 -14.94
CA ALA A 156 -4.08 -4.20 -15.27
C ALA A 156 -3.31 -5.52 -15.28
N THR A 157 -3.89 -6.55 -14.66
CA THR A 157 -3.32 -7.91 -14.63
C THR A 157 -4.35 -8.92 -15.11
N LYS A 158 -3.92 -10.18 -15.30
CA LYS A 158 -4.85 -11.28 -15.61
C LYS A 158 -5.89 -11.56 -14.51
N LYS A 159 -5.62 -11.13 -13.27
CA LYS A 159 -6.47 -11.36 -12.10
C LYS A 159 -7.32 -10.13 -11.71
N GLY A 160 -7.08 -8.99 -12.35
CA GLY A 160 -7.75 -7.71 -12.10
C GLY A 160 -6.75 -6.57 -11.87
N ASP A 161 -7.25 -5.43 -11.40
CA ASP A 161 -6.50 -4.19 -11.39
C ASP A 161 -5.79 -3.93 -10.05
N ILE A 162 -4.58 -3.37 -10.13
CA ILE A 162 -3.86 -2.77 -9.01
C ILE A 162 -3.75 -1.28 -9.29
N ARG A 163 -4.14 -0.45 -8.32
CA ARG A 163 -4.24 1.00 -8.50
C ARG A 163 -3.58 1.75 -7.36
N LEU A 164 -2.85 2.81 -7.73
CA LEU A 164 -2.31 3.79 -6.83
C LEU A 164 -2.97 5.13 -7.12
N GLU A 165 -3.68 5.69 -6.15
CA GLU A 165 -4.20 7.08 -6.21
C GLU A 165 -3.44 7.95 -5.20
N ILE A 166 -2.66 8.90 -5.70
CA ILE A 166 -1.93 9.87 -4.88
C ILE A 166 -2.64 11.20 -4.96
N LEU A 167 -3.49 11.51 -3.98
CA LEU A 167 -4.23 12.75 -3.89
C LEU A 167 -3.33 13.93 -3.56
N LYS A 168 -3.66 15.12 -4.05
CA LYS A 168 -2.85 16.31 -3.79
C LYS A 168 -2.86 16.72 -2.31
N TYR A 169 -4.03 16.59 -1.68
CA TYR A 169 -4.26 16.98 -0.30
C TYR A 169 -5.11 15.94 0.43
N GLY A 170 -5.12 16.04 1.75
CA GLY A 170 -6.01 15.26 2.61
C GLY A 170 -5.30 14.50 3.73
N VAL A 171 -3.99 14.70 3.88
CA VAL A 171 -3.15 14.10 4.93
C VAL A 171 -3.42 12.59 5.04
N HIS A 172 -3.16 11.97 6.20
CA HIS A 172 -3.41 10.54 6.38
C HIS A 172 -4.90 10.20 6.48
N ASP A 173 -5.74 11.03 7.12
CA ASP A 173 -7.11 10.67 7.50
C ASP A 173 -8.23 11.32 6.68
N LYS A 174 -8.11 12.59 6.31
CA LYS A 174 -9.19 13.30 5.59
C LYS A 174 -9.47 12.68 4.22
N ILE A 175 -8.48 12.05 3.60
CA ILE A 175 -8.65 11.34 2.32
C ILE A 175 -9.78 10.30 2.37
N MET A 176 -10.08 9.70 3.52
CA MET A 176 -11.18 8.74 3.66
C MET A 176 -12.55 9.36 3.39
N SER A 177 -12.69 10.66 3.60
CA SER A 177 -13.93 11.40 3.36
C SER A 177 -14.08 11.89 1.92
N TYR A 178 -13.06 11.71 1.07
CA TYR A 178 -13.05 12.30 -0.26
C TYR A 178 -13.80 11.44 -1.29
N PRO A 179 -14.34 12.06 -2.36
CA PRO A 179 -14.97 11.32 -3.45
C PRO A 179 -14.09 10.25 -4.08
N ALA A 180 -12.76 10.41 -4.05
CA ALA A 180 -11.81 9.42 -4.52
C ALA A 180 -11.95 8.06 -3.82
N THR A 181 -12.14 8.06 -2.49
CA THR A 181 -12.36 6.82 -1.73
C THR A 181 -13.70 6.18 -2.07
N SER A 182 -14.77 6.98 -2.18
CA SER A 182 -16.09 6.49 -2.59
C SER A 182 -16.06 5.89 -4.00
N LEU A 183 -15.32 6.53 -4.91
CA LEU A 183 -15.14 6.06 -6.28
C LEU A 183 -14.31 4.76 -6.33
N ALA A 184 -13.26 4.64 -5.51
CA ALA A 184 -12.51 3.39 -5.38
C ALA A 184 -13.40 2.23 -4.92
N ILE A 185 -14.26 2.46 -3.92
CA ILE A 185 -15.23 1.46 -3.45
C ILE A 185 -16.23 1.12 -4.56
N SER A 186 -16.79 2.12 -5.24
CA SER A 186 -17.73 1.90 -6.34
C SER A 186 -17.11 1.07 -7.47
N ARG A 187 -15.84 1.30 -7.81
CA ARG A 187 -15.13 0.52 -8.84
C ARG A 187 -14.90 -0.93 -8.40
N ALA A 188 -14.54 -1.15 -7.14
CA ALA A 188 -14.36 -2.48 -6.58
C ALA A 188 -15.64 -3.33 -6.72
N PHE A 189 -16.82 -2.76 -6.50
CA PHE A 189 -18.07 -3.49 -6.73
C PHE A 189 -18.41 -3.67 -8.21
N ALA A 190 -18.07 -2.68 -9.06
CA ALA A 190 -18.31 -2.79 -10.50
C ALA A 190 -17.46 -3.89 -11.16
N SER A 191 -16.23 -4.13 -10.68
CA SER A 191 -15.33 -5.14 -11.24
C SER A 191 -15.80 -6.59 -11.04
N VAL A 192 -16.73 -6.82 -10.12
CA VAL A 192 -17.34 -8.16 -9.91
C VAL A 192 -18.29 -8.53 -11.05
N HIS A 193 -18.83 -7.53 -11.75
CA HIS A 193 -19.86 -7.70 -12.77
C HIS A 193 -19.33 -7.61 -14.22
N SER A 194 -18.03 -7.36 -14.39
CA SER A 194 -17.32 -7.27 -15.68
C SER A 194 -16.53 -8.53 -15.99
#